data_AF-A0A2T4TXI3-F1
#
_entry.id   AF-A0A2T4TXI3-F1
#
_cell.length_a   1.000
_cell.length_b   1.000
_cell.length_c   1.000
_cell.angle_alpha   90.00
_cell.angle_beta   90.00
_cell.angle_gamma   90.00
#
_symmetry.space_group_name_H-M   'P 1'
#
loop_
_entity.id
_entity.type
_entity.pdbx_description
1 polymer ?
#
loop_
_entity_poly.entity_id
_entity_poly.type
_entity_poly.pdbx_seq_one_letter_code
_entity_poly.pdbx_strand_id
1 'polypeptide(L)'
;MSPLAAPRATPLLRLLPVYTGATSIDEALQDQRGVRLLWLEVLVNDRLDLTPWLERREVQEAYQKACRWYTTYRSLIETLLSRSPLPADPGPVDPREYRLFAEAIRFVATHD
;
A
#
# COMPACT_ATOMS: atom_id res chain seq x y z
N MET A 1 -28.26 13.04 22.09
CA MET A 1 -26.88 13.53 21.91
C MET A 1 -26.16 12.53 21.03
N SER A 2 -26.08 12.80 19.73
CA SER A 2 -25.29 11.99 18.80
C SER A 2 -23.82 12.42 18.96
N PRO A 3 -22.85 11.50 19.07
CA PRO A 3 -21.45 11.91 19.04
C PRO A 3 -21.15 12.45 17.64
N LEU A 4 -20.58 13.66 17.58
CA LEU A 4 -19.98 14.17 16.36
C LEU A 4 -18.94 13.15 15.90
N ALA A 5 -19.18 12.53 14.74
CA ALA A 5 -18.17 11.75 14.05
C ALA A 5 -16.95 12.66 13.85
N ALA A 6 -15.83 12.31 14.48
CA ALA A 6 -14.55 12.96 14.20
C ALA A 6 -14.32 12.96 12.68
N PRO A 7 -13.76 14.03 12.09
CA PRO A 7 -13.40 14.00 10.68
C PRO A 7 -12.51 12.78 10.49
N ARG A 8 -12.96 11.82 9.66
CA ARG A 8 -12.12 10.70 9.24
C ARG A 8 -10.94 11.35 8.55
N ALA A 9 -9.81 11.47 9.25
CA ALA A 9 -8.57 11.90 8.65
C ALA A 9 -8.32 10.91 7.52
N THR A 10 -8.53 11.35 6.27
CA THR A 10 -8.25 10.53 5.10
C THR A 10 -6.80 10.09 5.26
N PRO A 11 -6.51 8.78 5.34
CA PRO A 11 -5.14 8.33 5.54
C PRO A 11 -4.29 8.92 4.43
N LEU A 12 -3.28 9.70 4.82
CA LEU A 12 -2.35 10.31 3.86
C LEU A 12 -1.65 9.17 3.12
N LEU A 13 -1.71 9.23 1.79
CA LEU A 13 -0.92 8.35 0.96
C LEU A 13 0.57 8.64 1.17
N ARG A 14 1.41 7.60 1.19
CA ARG A 14 2.84 7.70 1.50
C ARG A 14 3.71 7.70 0.24
N LEU A 15 3.37 6.85 -0.74
CA LEU A 15 4.17 6.64 -1.95
C LEU A 15 3.53 7.26 -3.18
N LEU A 16 2.24 7.03 -3.41
CA LEU A 16 1.57 7.49 -4.64
C LEU A 16 1.75 8.99 -4.94
N PRO A 17 1.65 9.92 -3.96
CA PRO A 17 1.88 11.34 -4.23
C PRO A 17 3.30 11.64 -4.71
N VAL A 18 4.29 10.92 -4.18
CA VAL A 18 5.71 11.13 -4.48
C VAL A 18 6.07 10.62 -5.87
N TYR A 19 5.53 9.46 -6.25
CA TYR A 19 5.92 8.79 -7.50
C TYR A 19 5.00 9.12 -8.69
N THR A 20 3.76 9.54 -8.44
CA THR A 20 2.78 9.83 -9.50
C THR A 20 2.09 11.18 -9.37
N GLY A 21 2.23 11.87 -8.24
CA GLY A 21 1.49 13.11 -7.95
C GLY A 21 0.03 12.88 -7.51
N ALA A 22 -0.43 11.62 -7.45
CA ALA A 22 -1.79 11.31 -7.04
C ALA A 22 -1.99 11.57 -5.54
N THR A 23 -3.02 12.33 -5.20
CA THR A 23 -3.36 12.68 -3.81
C THR A 23 -4.43 11.78 -3.22
N SER A 24 -5.08 10.96 -4.05
CA SER A 24 -6.10 9.99 -3.67
C SER A 24 -5.98 8.67 -4.43
N ILE A 25 -6.61 7.60 -3.91
CA ILE A 25 -6.69 6.32 -4.62
C ILE A 25 -7.46 6.48 -5.94
N ASP A 26 -8.55 7.26 -5.95
CA ASP A 26 -9.30 7.52 -7.18
C ASP A 26 -8.42 8.11 -8.28
N GLU A 27 -7.60 9.11 -7.95
CA GLU A 27 -6.63 9.68 -8.90
C GLU A 27 -5.60 8.65 -9.35
N ALA A 28 -5.06 7.85 -8.42
CA ALA A 28 -4.10 6.81 -8.75
C ALA A 28 -4.69 5.72 -9.66
N LEU A 29 -5.99 5.46 -9.58
CA LEU A 29 -6.69 4.49 -10.43
C LEU A 29 -6.98 5.02 -11.84
N GLN A 30 -6.88 6.33 -12.09
CA GLN A 30 -7.00 6.91 -13.43
C GLN A 30 -5.69 6.86 -14.23
N ASP A 31 -4.55 6.61 -13.57
CA ASP A 31 -3.23 6.53 -14.18
C ASP A 31 -2.67 5.10 -14.11
N GLN A 32 -2.18 4.58 -15.24
CA GLN A 32 -1.50 3.28 -15.28
C GLN A 32 -0.32 3.21 -14.30
N ARG A 33 0.40 4.32 -14.08
CA ARG A 33 1.52 4.34 -13.14
C ARG A 33 1.02 4.24 -11.69
N GLY A 34 -0.08 4.92 -11.37
CA GLY A 34 -0.72 4.85 -10.05
C GLY A 34 -1.19 3.43 -9.73
N VAL A 35 -1.91 2.80 -10.67
CA VAL A 35 -2.35 1.40 -10.54
C VAL A 35 -1.17 0.46 -10.29
N ARG A 36 -0.07 0.61 -11.04
CA ARG A 36 1.14 -0.24 -10.90
C ARG A 36 1.83 -0.09 -9.55
N LEU A 37 1.71 1.06 -8.89
CA LEU A 37 2.35 1.34 -7.61
C LEU A 37 1.41 1.14 -6.40
N LEU A 38 0.11 0.95 -6.63
CA LEU A 38 -0.88 0.81 -5.57
C LEU A 38 -0.53 -0.30 -4.57
N TRP A 39 0.01 -1.43 -5.04
CA TRP A 39 0.40 -2.53 -4.15
C TRP A 39 1.48 -2.14 -3.14
N LEU A 40 2.38 -1.22 -3.49
CA LEU A 40 3.39 -0.70 -2.55
C LEU A 40 2.74 0.19 -1.51
N GLU A 41 1.78 1.02 -1.92
CA GLU A 41 1.01 1.85 -1.00
C GLU A 41 0.31 0.97 0.06
N VAL A 42 -0.37 -0.11 -0.37
CA VAL A 42 -0.96 -1.10 0.54
C VAL A 42 0.08 -1.77 1.44
N LEU A 43 1.28 -2.03 0.91
CA LEU A 43 2.35 -2.70 1.64
C LEU A 43 2.96 -1.83 2.76
N VAL A 44 2.97 -0.51 2.61
CA VAL A 44 3.64 0.40 3.55
C VAL A 44 2.68 1.24 4.38
N ASN A 45 1.40 1.30 4.01
CA ASN A 45 0.40 2.13 4.65
C ASN A 45 -0.66 1.27 5.35
N ASP A 46 -0.44 1.03 6.64
CA ASP A 46 -1.32 0.19 7.47
C ASP A 46 -2.70 0.83 7.73
N ARG A 47 -2.83 2.14 7.50
CA ARG A 47 -4.07 2.89 7.77
C ARG A 47 -4.91 3.09 6.51
N LEU A 48 -4.49 2.53 5.37
CA LEU A 48 -5.16 2.71 4.09
C LEU A 48 -6.51 1.98 4.09
N ASP A 49 -7.60 2.73 4.03
CA ASP A 49 -8.93 2.16 3.86
C ASP A 49 -9.20 1.92 2.37
N LEU A 50 -9.22 0.63 1.98
CA LEU A 50 -9.53 0.21 0.61
C LEU A 50 -11.01 -0.13 0.39
N THR A 51 -11.84 -0.06 1.44
CA THR A 51 -13.26 -0.47 1.39
C THR A 51 -14.02 0.11 0.19
N PRO A 52 -13.86 1.40 -0.18
CA PRO A 52 -14.59 1.99 -1.30
C PRO A 52 -14.25 1.39 -2.67
N TRP A 53 -13.11 0.72 -2.81
CA TRP A 53 -12.62 0.20 -4.10
C TRP A 53 -12.44 -1.32 -4.11
N LEU A 54 -12.97 -2.05 -3.12
CA LEU A 54 -12.84 -3.51 -3.05
C LEU A 54 -13.44 -4.24 -4.25
N GLU A 55 -14.42 -3.66 -4.93
CA GLU A 55 -15.02 -4.24 -6.15
C GLU A 55 -14.14 -4.06 -7.40
N ARG A 56 -13.13 -3.19 -7.33
CA ARG A 56 -12.22 -2.95 -8.46
C ARG A 56 -11.15 -4.01 -8.51
N ARG A 57 -11.03 -4.64 -9.68
CA ARG A 57 -10.07 -5.72 -9.93
C ARG A 57 -8.64 -5.27 -9.70
N GLU A 58 -8.29 -4.06 -10.10
CA GLU A 58 -6.96 -3.48 -9.95
C GLU A 58 -6.56 -3.36 -8.46
N VAL A 59 -7.52 -3.03 -7.61
CA VAL A 59 -7.30 -2.91 -6.16
C VAL A 59 -7.17 -4.29 -5.52
N GLN A 60 -7.99 -5.26 -5.93
CA GLN A 60 -7.86 -6.64 -5.48
C GLN A 60 -6.51 -7.25 -5.85
N GLU A 61 -6.06 -7.05 -7.09
CA GLU A 61 -4.76 -7.52 -7.58
C GLU A 61 -3.61 -6.84 -6.81
N ALA A 62 -3.71 -5.53 -6.58
CA ALA A 62 -2.73 -4.79 -5.78
C ALA A 62 -2.67 -5.29 -4.33
N TYR A 63 -3.82 -5.52 -3.71
CA TYR A 63 -3.91 -6.02 -2.33
C TYR A 63 -3.33 -7.43 -2.20
N GLN A 64 -3.69 -8.34 -3.11
CA GLN A 64 -3.16 -9.69 -3.12
C GLN A 64 -1.63 -9.68 -3.30
N LYS A 65 -1.14 -8.87 -4.23
CA LYS A 65 0.30 -8.70 -4.45
C LYS A 65 1.00 -8.18 -3.20
N ALA A 66 0.45 -7.17 -2.53
CA ALA A 66 0.98 -6.69 -1.25
C ALA A 66 1.06 -7.81 -0.20
N CYS A 67 0.04 -8.66 -0.09
CA CYS A 67 0.04 -9.81 0.82
C CYS A 67 1.16 -10.81 0.52
N ARG A 68 1.44 -11.09 -0.76
CA ARG A 68 2.54 -11.98 -1.18
C ARG A 68 3.91 -11.41 -0.86
N TRP A 69 4.12 -10.13 -1.16
CA TRP A 69 5.36 -9.43 -0.82
C TRP A 69 5.55 -9.35 0.69
N TYR A 70 4.48 -9.07 1.45
CA TYR A 70 4.49 -9.10 2.90
C TYR A 70 4.88 -10.47 3.43
N THR A 71 4.26 -11.53 2.93
CA THR A 71 4.53 -12.90 3.39
C THR A 71 5.97 -13.31 3.11
N THR A 72 6.49 -12.97 1.92
CA THR A 72 7.85 -13.30 1.48
C THR A 72 8.91 -12.56 2.29
N TYR A 73 8.69 -11.27 2.59
CA TYR A 73 9.66 -10.40 3.27
C TYR A 73 9.22 -9.99 4.67
N ARG A 74 8.40 -10.82 5.33
CA ARG A 74 7.72 -10.50 6.59
C ARG A 74 8.66 -9.93 7.64
N SER A 75 9.72 -10.67 7.98
CA SER A 75 10.65 -10.27 9.03
C SER A 75 11.32 -8.92 8.73
N LEU A 76 11.64 -8.64 7.46
CA LEU A 76 12.24 -7.37 7.06
C LEU A 76 11.23 -6.22 7.19
N ILE A 77 9.99 -6.43 6.74
CA ILE A 77 8.94 -5.42 6.81
C ILE A 77 8.57 -5.13 8.27
N GLU A 78 8.38 -6.16 9.10
CA GLU A 78 8.05 -6.00 10.52
C GLU A 78 9.20 -5.36 11.33
N THR A 79 10.44 -5.52 10.88
CA THR A 79 11.60 -4.86 11.52
C THR A 79 11.69 -3.38 11.14
N LEU A 80 11.35 -3.03 9.90
CA LEU A 80 11.54 -1.67 9.37
C LEU A 80 10.30 -0.79 9.49
N LEU A 81 9.10 -1.38 9.46
CA LEU A 81 7.84 -0.66 9.43
C LEU A 81 6.98 -1.12 10.61
N SER A 82 6.48 -0.16 11.39
CA SER A 82 5.50 -0.42 12.44
C SER A 82 4.10 -0.56 11.84
N ARG A 83 3.80 -1.75 11.30
CA ARG A 83 2.49 -2.08 10.71
C ARG A 83 1.87 -3.34 11.29
N SER A 84 0.55 -3.42 11.21
CA SER A 84 -0.19 -4.65 11.45
C SER A 84 0.09 -5.68 10.35
N PRO A 85 0.07 -6.99 10.68
CA PRO A 85 0.36 -8.01 9.69
C PRO A 85 -0.72 -8.12 8.62
N LEU A 86 -0.31 -8.27 7.36
CA LEU A 86 -1.21 -8.61 6.27
C LEU A 86 -1.56 -10.11 6.30
N PRO A 87 -2.71 -10.50 5.70
CA PRO A 87 -3.03 -11.90 5.47
C PRO A 87 -1.89 -12.64 4.77
N ALA A 88 -1.62 -13.87 5.23
CA ALA A 88 -0.58 -14.69 4.62
C ALA A 88 -1.00 -15.16 3.22
N ASP A 89 -0.15 -14.92 2.23
CA ASP A 89 -0.26 -15.44 0.87
C ASP A 89 1.14 -15.91 0.42
N PRO A 90 1.44 -17.22 0.42
CA PRO A 90 2.74 -17.76 0.03
C PRO A 90 2.95 -17.80 -1.49
N GLY A 91 2.12 -17.11 -2.28
CA GLY A 91 2.27 -17.02 -3.73
C GLY A 91 3.60 -16.37 -4.17
N PRO A 92 4.02 -16.61 -5.43
CA PRO A 92 5.29 -16.10 -5.94
C PRO A 92 5.28 -14.57 -6.06
N VAL A 93 6.45 -13.97 -5.84
CA VAL A 93 6.75 -12.56 -6.12
C VAL A 93 7.57 -12.44 -7.39
N ASP A 94 7.41 -11.34 -8.14
CA ASP A 94 8.23 -11.08 -9.33
C ASP A 94 9.58 -10.48 -8.91
N PRO A 95 10.71 -11.17 -9.12
CA PRO A 95 12.03 -10.64 -8.75
C PRO A 95 12.40 -9.36 -9.50
N ARG A 96 11.79 -9.07 -10.66
CA ARG A 96 12.03 -7.83 -11.41
C ARG A 96 11.58 -6.58 -10.66
N GLU A 97 10.65 -6.74 -9.73
CA GLU A 97 10.09 -5.64 -8.94
C GLU A 97 10.82 -5.45 -7.60
N TYR A 98 11.78 -6.31 -7.27
CA TYR A 98 12.53 -6.25 -6.01
C TYR A 98 13.21 -4.91 -5.79
N ARG A 99 13.81 -4.33 -6.85
CA ARG A 99 14.46 -3.03 -6.75
C ARG A 99 13.47 -1.93 -6.34
N LEU A 100 12.31 -1.91 -6.98
CA LEU A 100 11.25 -0.94 -6.69
C LEU A 100 10.71 -1.13 -5.26
N PHE A 101 10.51 -2.38 -4.84
CA PHE A 101 10.17 -2.71 -3.45
C PHE A 101 11.20 -2.17 -2.46
N ALA A 102 12.48 -2.47 -2.66
CA ALA A 102 13.54 -2.06 -1.76
C ALA A 102 13.67 -0.53 -1.67
N GLU A 103 13.51 0.17 -2.80
CA GLU A 103 13.49 1.63 -2.84
C GLU A 103 12.30 2.20 -2.05
N ALA A 104 11.10 1.64 -2.23
CA ALA A 104 9.90 2.07 -1.51
C ALA A 104 9.98 1.82 0.00
N ILE A 105 10.45 0.65 0.43
CA ILE A 105 10.65 0.33 1.85
C ILE A 105 11.69 1.27 2.46
N ARG A 106 12.83 1.48 1.79
CA ARG A 106 13.86 2.40 2.25
C ARG A 106 13.34 3.84 2.35
N PHE A 107 12.57 4.28 1.37
CA PHE A 107 11.95 5.60 1.38
C PHE A 107 11.07 5.78 2.62
N VAL A 108 10.14 4.85 2.86
CA VAL A 108 9.24 4.95 4.01
C VAL A 108 10.02 4.82 5.33
N ALA A 109 10.90 3.84 5.48
CA ALA A 109 11.67 3.65 6.71
C ALA A 109 12.60 4.83 7.08
N THR A 110 12.89 5.74 6.14
CA THR A 110 13.68 6.95 6.40
C THR A 110 12.83 8.20 6.64
N HIS A 111 11.52 8.13 6.38
CA HIS A 111 10.58 9.26 6.47
C HIS A 111 9.37 8.95 7.37
N ASP A 112 9.36 7.81 8.07
CA ASP A 112 8.35 7.42 9.08
C ASP A 112 8.70 7.94 10.48
#